data_AF-A0A094ISF0-F1
#
_entry.id   AF-A0A094ISF0-F1
#
_cell.length_a   1.000
_cell.length_b   1.000
_cell.length_c   1.000
_cell.angle_alpha   90.00
_cell.angle_beta   90.00
_cell.angle_gamma   90.00
#
_symmetry.space_group_name_H-M   'P 1'
#
loop_
_entity.id
_entity.type
_entity.pdbx_description
1 polymer ?
#
loop_
_entity_poly.entity_id
_entity_poly.type
_entity_poly.pdbx_seq_one_letter_code
_entity_poly.pdbx_strand_id
1 'polypeptide(L)'
;MDPENLDDEYDRTRTSEFYEPFVVEAAKEHKQTFIVLHGRGGTGESFAASFLDHPISPTEDLGRLIGLLTVRACFPHAKFIFPTACLGRATAYGHLTHQWFDNWSPLIHPEHKEELMIEGLAETSSFVHSLLQAEIDVVGAKNVVLMGLSQGCAAAIMSLLTWQGEPLGAAVGMCGWLPFRKQMLDRGDDEVEDNDGGQVGDPESDNGADVNPKPSKPETAKLVRIASWLRNELGITGAKSTAVPFQQIPTFLGHGVDDATVRCELGRLASQFLQHVGVDARFNEYEGLDHWFSGNMLRDMILFLDSLEGWEING
;
A
#
# COMPACT_ATOMS: atom_id res chain seq x y z
N MET A 1 34.29 -0.57 16.91
CA MET A 1 33.52 0.18 17.92
C MET A 1 32.64 -0.84 18.60
N ASP A 2 32.77 -0.98 19.90
CA ASP A 2 32.09 -2.01 20.70
C ASP A 2 30.56 -1.89 20.59
N PRO A 3 29.83 -3.01 20.42
CA PRO A 3 28.37 -3.03 20.40
C PRO A 3 27.82 -3.41 21.78
N GLU A 4 28.21 -2.70 22.84
CA GLU A 4 27.63 -2.91 24.17
C GLU A 4 27.49 -1.57 24.90
N ASN A 5 26.33 -0.93 24.70
CA ASN A 5 25.72 -0.08 25.71
C ASN A 5 24.21 -0.34 25.66
N LEU A 6 23.77 -1.18 26.59
CA LEU A 6 22.38 -1.55 26.85
C LEU A 6 21.61 -0.45 27.59
N ASP A 7 22.04 0.81 27.50
CA ASP A 7 21.44 1.97 28.19
C ASP A 7 20.62 2.88 27.24
N ASP A 8 20.58 2.61 25.93
CA ASP A 8 19.77 3.34 24.93
C ASP A 8 18.33 2.78 24.77
N GLU A 9 17.83 2.03 25.75
CA GLU A 9 16.43 1.62 25.79
C GLU A 9 15.50 2.80 26.19
N TYR A 10 16.09 3.90 26.70
CA TYR A 10 15.36 4.98 27.40
C TYR A 10 14.84 6.14 26.53
N ASP A 11 15.01 6.12 25.20
CA ASP A 11 14.45 7.17 24.32
C ASP A 11 14.04 6.64 22.94
N ARG A 12 13.32 5.50 22.95
CA ARG A 12 12.58 4.97 21.78
C ARG A 12 11.12 5.38 21.78
N THR A 13 10.70 6.30 22.67
CA THR A 13 9.30 6.65 22.85
C THR A 13 8.73 7.27 21.58
N ARG A 14 7.92 6.49 20.86
CA ARG A 14 7.02 6.98 19.82
C ARG A 14 5.87 7.69 20.51
N THR A 15 5.33 8.75 19.90
CA THR A 15 4.20 9.47 20.51
C THR A 15 2.94 8.63 20.65
N SER A 16 2.80 7.55 19.85
CA SER A 16 1.58 6.72 19.69
C SER A 16 0.29 7.50 19.38
N GLU A 17 0.39 8.82 19.22
CA GLU A 17 -0.66 9.74 18.81
C GLU A 17 -0.41 10.18 17.38
N PHE A 18 -1.40 9.92 16.51
CA PHE A 18 -1.45 10.46 15.16
C PHE A 18 -2.00 11.89 15.20
N TYR A 19 -1.37 12.77 14.43
CA TYR A 19 -1.83 14.15 14.26
C TYR A 19 -3.12 14.17 13.44
N GLU A 20 -3.91 15.25 13.61
CA GLU A 20 -5.04 15.51 12.72
C GLU A 20 -4.55 15.53 11.26
N PRO A 21 -5.16 14.74 10.35
CA PRO A 21 -4.74 14.70 8.96
C PRO A 21 -4.86 16.05 8.28
N PHE A 22 -3.94 16.35 7.36
CA PHE A 22 -4.11 17.48 6.46
C PHE A 22 -5.15 17.11 5.39
N VAL A 23 -6.27 17.83 5.34
CA VAL A 23 -7.39 17.54 4.45
C VAL A 23 -7.51 18.62 3.37
N VAL A 24 -7.62 18.17 2.12
CA VAL A 24 -8.00 19.01 0.97
C VAL A 24 -9.38 18.57 0.51
N GLU A 25 -10.36 19.42 0.76
CA GLU A 25 -11.75 19.19 0.36
C GLU A 25 -11.90 19.09 -1.16
N ALA A 26 -12.92 18.31 -1.58
CA ALA A 26 -13.30 18.19 -2.97
C ALA A 26 -13.68 19.56 -3.56
N ALA A 27 -13.29 19.80 -4.82
CA ALA A 27 -13.61 21.05 -5.52
C ALA A 27 -15.07 21.10 -5.99
N LYS A 28 -15.69 19.93 -6.16
CA LYS A 28 -17.12 19.71 -6.47
C LYS A 28 -17.74 18.84 -5.37
N GLU A 29 -18.96 18.34 -5.61
CA GLU A 29 -19.61 17.36 -4.74
C GLU A 29 -18.65 16.20 -4.39
N HIS A 30 -18.52 15.90 -3.11
CA HIS A 30 -17.63 14.84 -2.61
C HIS A 30 -18.20 13.48 -3.01
N LYS A 31 -17.55 12.80 -3.96
CA LYS A 31 -17.91 11.45 -4.40
C LYS A 31 -16.83 10.42 -4.10
N GLN A 32 -15.58 10.85 -3.92
CA GLN A 32 -14.41 9.99 -3.80
C GLN A 32 -13.51 10.46 -2.66
N THR A 33 -12.78 9.55 -2.02
CA THR A 33 -11.74 9.91 -1.05
C THR A 33 -10.43 9.21 -1.35
N PHE A 34 -9.34 9.99 -1.35
CA PHE A 34 -7.97 9.50 -1.45
C PHE A 34 -7.28 9.68 -0.11
N ILE A 35 -6.80 8.60 0.49
CA ILE A 35 -5.97 8.63 1.70
C ILE A 35 -4.53 8.38 1.28
N VAL A 36 -3.63 9.34 1.50
CA VAL A 36 -2.29 9.34 0.89
C VAL A 36 -1.20 9.42 1.96
N LEU A 37 -0.49 8.30 2.16
CA LEU A 37 0.55 8.16 3.18
C LEU A 37 1.91 8.61 2.64
N HIS A 38 2.52 9.60 3.30
CA HIS A 38 3.84 10.12 2.94
C HIS A 38 4.99 9.14 3.26
N GLY A 39 6.19 9.40 2.70
CA GLY A 39 7.41 8.66 3.06
C GLY A 39 7.98 9.06 4.43
N ARG A 40 8.92 8.29 4.97
CA ARG A 40 9.60 8.60 6.25
C ARG A 40 10.19 10.02 6.22
N GLY A 41 10.03 10.76 7.31
CA GLY A 41 10.52 12.14 7.45
C GLY A 41 9.61 13.22 6.85
N GLY A 42 8.58 12.83 6.10
CA GLY A 42 7.56 13.75 5.62
C GLY A 42 6.49 14.08 6.67
N THR A 43 5.58 14.97 6.29
CA THR A 43 4.30 15.23 6.96
C THR A 43 3.19 15.25 5.93
N GLY A 44 1.94 15.13 6.38
CA GLY A 44 0.77 15.22 5.51
C GLY A 44 0.72 16.52 4.71
N GLU A 45 0.91 17.66 5.38
CA GLU A 45 0.90 18.99 4.76
C GLU A 45 2.03 19.15 3.72
N SER A 46 3.27 18.81 4.09
CA SER A 46 4.41 18.92 3.16
C SER A 46 4.24 18.03 1.92
N PHE A 47 3.65 16.85 2.10
CA PHE A 47 3.48 15.89 1.03
C PHE A 47 2.31 16.27 0.10
N ALA A 48 1.23 16.81 0.66
CA ALA A 48 0.05 17.24 -0.09
C ALA A 48 0.42 18.22 -1.21
N ALA A 49 1.21 19.25 -0.90
CA ALA A 49 1.63 20.23 -1.91
C ALA A 49 2.45 19.58 -3.05
N SER A 50 3.42 18.74 -2.70
CA SER A 50 4.29 18.10 -3.70
C SER A 50 3.54 17.10 -4.59
N PHE A 51 2.53 16.42 -4.04
CA PHE A 51 1.75 15.42 -4.76
C PHE A 51 0.64 16.05 -5.61
N LEU A 52 -0.15 16.96 -5.02
CA LEU A 52 -1.34 17.53 -5.68
C LEU A 52 -1.00 18.47 -6.83
N ASP A 53 0.14 19.17 -6.76
CA ASP A 53 0.55 20.18 -7.73
C ASP A 53 1.63 19.66 -8.71
N HIS A 54 2.03 18.39 -8.59
CA HIS A 54 3.04 17.84 -9.50
C HIS A 54 2.54 17.83 -10.94
N PRO A 55 3.36 18.28 -11.91
CA PRO A 55 3.01 18.18 -13.32
C PRO A 55 2.89 16.72 -13.74
N ILE A 56 1.76 16.37 -14.34
CA ILE A 56 1.57 15.06 -14.97
C ILE A 56 2.12 15.15 -16.39
N SER A 57 2.71 14.07 -16.91
CA SER A 57 3.20 14.04 -18.29
C SER A 57 2.02 13.91 -19.26
N PRO A 58 1.97 14.69 -20.35
CA PRO A 58 0.86 14.64 -21.29
C PRO A 58 0.82 13.31 -22.07
N THR A 59 -0.38 12.85 -22.39
CA THR A 59 -0.65 11.72 -23.27
C THR A 59 -2.04 11.85 -23.90
N GLU A 60 -2.20 11.28 -25.09
CA GLU A 60 -3.54 11.04 -25.65
C GLU A 60 -4.00 9.65 -25.20
N ASP A 61 -5.22 9.56 -24.65
CA ASP A 61 -5.88 8.29 -24.33
C ASP A 61 -7.36 8.37 -24.69
N LEU A 62 -7.87 7.38 -25.43
CA LEU A 62 -9.24 7.34 -25.94
C LEU A 62 -9.74 8.66 -26.59
N GLY A 63 -8.82 9.43 -27.19
CA GLY A 63 -9.11 10.74 -27.81
C GLY A 63 -9.21 11.92 -26.84
N ARG A 64 -8.92 11.72 -25.54
CA ARG A 64 -8.79 12.75 -24.51
C ARG A 64 -7.32 13.07 -24.27
N LEU A 65 -7.00 14.32 -23.97
CA LEU A 65 -5.63 14.75 -23.68
C LEU A 65 -5.42 14.79 -22.17
N ILE A 66 -4.87 13.71 -21.63
CA ILE A 66 -4.57 13.55 -20.21
C ILE A 66 -3.17 14.11 -19.93
N GLY A 67 -2.93 14.60 -18.72
CA GLY A 67 -1.59 15.03 -18.30
C GLY A 67 -1.18 16.44 -18.73
N LEU A 68 -2.14 17.33 -18.96
CA LEU A 68 -1.92 18.80 -18.90
C LEU A 68 -2.37 19.41 -17.57
N LEU A 69 -2.88 18.58 -16.67
CA LEU A 69 -3.45 18.96 -15.38
C LEU A 69 -2.57 18.44 -14.24
N THR A 70 -2.85 18.89 -13.03
CA THR A 70 -2.30 18.32 -11.80
C THR A 70 -3.22 17.23 -11.25
N VAL A 71 -2.75 16.42 -10.30
CA VAL A 71 -3.58 15.34 -9.70
C VAL A 71 -4.89 15.89 -9.17
N ARG A 72 -4.85 17.03 -8.47
CA ARG A 72 -6.06 17.67 -7.92
C ARG A 72 -7.08 18.03 -9.01
N ALA A 73 -6.62 18.50 -10.17
CA ALA A 73 -7.49 18.92 -11.25
C ALA A 73 -8.14 17.74 -11.99
N CYS A 74 -7.46 16.59 -12.04
CA CYS A 74 -8.00 15.34 -12.60
C CYS A 74 -9.16 14.77 -11.77
N PHE A 75 -9.16 14.97 -10.45
CA PHE A 75 -10.18 14.43 -9.53
C PHE A 75 -10.95 15.54 -8.79
N PRO A 76 -11.85 16.28 -9.45
CA PRO A 76 -12.55 17.41 -8.83
C PRO A 76 -13.54 16.98 -7.73
N HIS A 77 -14.01 15.73 -7.76
CA HIS A 77 -14.94 15.14 -6.80
C HIS A 77 -14.24 14.43 -5.63
N ALA A 78 -12.90 14.43 -5.63
CA ALA A 78 -12.10 13.77 -4.61
C ALA A 78 -11.75 14.69 -3.45
N LYS A 79 -12.04 14.22 -2.23
CA LYS A 79 -11.40 14.72 -1.02
C LYS A 79 -10.07 13.99 -0.85
N PHE A 80 -9.01 14.72 -0.52
CA PHE A 80 -7.70 14.12 -0.24
C PHE A 80 -7.36 14.27 1.24
N ILE A 81 -6.98 13.16 1.87
CA ILE A 81 -6.59 13.09 3.27
C ILE A 81 -5.12 12.67 3.32
N PHE A 82 -4.28 13.54 3.89
CA PHE A 82 -2.85 13.31 4.07
C PHE A 82 -2.56 13.18 5.56
N PRO A 83 -2.63 11.96 6.13
CA PRO A 83 -2.25 11.75 7.52
C PRO A 83 -0.75 12.00 7.73
N THR A 84 -0.38 12.43 8.95
CA THR A 84 1.02 12.54 9.37
C THR A 84 1.37 11.39 10.31
N ALA A 85 2.43 10.64 9.98
CA ALA A 85 2.91 9.54 10.81
C ALA A 85 3.36 10.04 12.20
N CYS A 86 3.26 9.18 13.22
CA CYS A 86 3.73 9.53 14.57
C CYS A 86 5.22 9.92 14.56
N LEU A 87 5.59 10.81 15.48
CA LEU A 87 6.98 11.19 15.71
C LEU A 87 7.63 10.10 16.57
N GLY A 88 8.81 9.64 16.17
CA GLY A 88 9.60 8.68 16.96
C GLY A 88 11.06 8.71 16.56
N ARG A 89 11.94 8.20 17.43
CA ARG A 89 13.37 8.04 17.12
C ARG A 89 13.53 6.90 16.12
N ALA A 90 14.13 7.16 14.97
CA ALA A 90 14.39 6.10 13.99
C ALA A 90 15.68 5.37 14.33
N THR A 91 15.60 4.05 14.56
CA THR A 91 16.76 3.23 14.90
C THR A 91 17.82 3.28 13.79
N ALA A 92 17.40 3.21 12.52
CA ALA A 92 18.30 3.26 11.37
C ALA A 92 19.10 4.58 11.22
N TYR A 93 18.62 5.69 11.80
CA TYR A 93 19.19 7.04 11.57
C TYR A 93 19.60 7.78 12.85
N GLY A 94 19.18 7.33 14.02
CA GLY A 94 19.55 7.88 15.32
C GLY A 94 18.87 9.21 15.71
N HIS A 95 17.98 9.76 14.88
CA HIS A 95 17.27 11.02 15.15
C HIS A 95 15.74 10.86 15.15
N LEU A 96 15.05 11.84 15.74
CA LEU A 96 13.59 11.93 15.68
C LEU A 96 13.13 12.21 14.25
N THR A 97 12.09 11.51 13.81
CA THR A 97 11.49 11.66 12.49
C THR A 97 10.05 11.16 12.51
N HIS A 98 9.19 11.73 11.68
CA HIS A 98 7.88 11.15 11.42
C HIS A 98 8.06 9.83 10.66
N GLN A 99 7.48 8.76 11.19
CA GLN A 99 7.64 7.41 10.65
C GLN A 99 6.43 6.53 10.98
N TRP A 100 6.02 5.71 10.02
CA TRP A 100 4.90 4.78 10.19
C TRP A 100 5.28 3.58 11.06
N PHE A 101 6.54 3.17 10.99
CA PHE A 101 7.10 2.11 11.81
C PHE A 101 8.62 2.25 11.85
N ASP A 102 9.24 1.68 12.87
CA ASP A 102 10.70 1.70 12.99
C ASP A 102 11.32 0.51 12.26
N ASN A 103 12.55 0.67 11.77
CA ASN A 103 13.28 -0.43 11.14
C ASN A 103 14.78 -0.32 11.44
N TRP A 104 15.44 -1.47 11.54
CA TRP A 104 16.81 -1.57 12.02
C TRP A 104 17.85 -0.91 11.10
N SER A 105 17.69 -1.08 9.79
CA SER A 105 18.64 -0.60 8.78
C SER A 105 17.92 0.27 7.74
N PRO A 106 18.61 1.17 7.04
CA PRO A 106 18.04 1.93 5.92
C PRO A 106 17.86 1.04 4.68
N LEU A 107 17.19 -0.11 4.85
CA LEU A 107 16.85 -1.10 3.82
C LEU A 107 18.04 -1.75 3.08
N ILE A 108 19.23 -1.69 3.69
CA ILE A 108 20.38 -2.52 3.29
C ILE A 108 20.10 -3.99 3.64
N HIS A 109 19.52 -4.22 4.83
CA HIS A 109 19.08 -5.53 5.30
C HIS A 109 17.64 -5.40 5.80
N PRO A 110 16.64 -5.34 4.89
CA PRO A 110 15.25 -5.06 5.26
C PRO A 110 14.63 -6.15 6.15
N GLU A 111 15.20 -7.37 6.11
CA GLU A 111 14.73 -8.55 6.84
C GLU A 111 15.43 -8.75 8.19
N HIS A 112 16.37 -7.87 8.56
CA HIS A 112 17.05 -7.96 9.86
C HIS A 112 16.25 -7.19 10.91
N LYS A 113 15.95 -7.87 12.03
CA LYS A 113 15.22 -7.34 13.18
C LYS A 113 13.86 -6.74 12.81
N GLU A 114 13.09 -7.49 12.02
CA GLU A 114 11.77 -7.05 11.58
C GLU A 114 10.77 -6.88 12.73
N GLU A 115 11.02 -7.50 13.89
CA GLU A 115 10.23 -7.30 15.11
C GLU A 115 10.12 -5.84 15.55
N LEU A 116 11.11 -4.99 15.20
CA LEU A 116 11.05 -3.54 15.45
C LEU A 116 9.92 -2.85 14.68
N MET A 117 9.44 -3.45 13.59
CA MET A 117 8.35 -2.88 12.80
C MET A 117 6.98 -3.13 13.44
N ILE A 118 6.83 -4.11 14.32
CA ILE A 118 5.53 -4.63 14.81
C ILE A 118 4.70 -3.54 15.48
N GLU A 119 5.25 -2.85 16.48
CA GLU A 119 4.53 -1.82 17.25
C GLU A 119 4.01 -0.71 16.33
N GLY A 120 4.89 -0.16 15.49
CA GLY A 120 4.54 0.93 14.58
C GLY A 120 3.54 0.50 13.50
N LEU A 121 3.67 -0.72 12.97
CA LEU A 121 2.73 -1.27 11.99
C LEU A 121 1.36 -1.56 12.60
N ALA A 122 1.30 -2.01 13.85
CA ALA A 122 0.04 -2.23 14.56
C ALA A 122 -0.71 -0.91 14.75
N GLU A 123 -0.04 0.11 15.30
CA GLU A 123 -0.60 1.45 15.50
C GLU A 123 -1.01 2.09 14.17
N THR A 124 -0.16 2.00 13.15
CA THR A 124 -0.44 2.56 11.82
C THR A 124 -1.61 1.86 11.14
N SER A 125 -1.67 0.53 11.19
CA SER A 125 -2.78 -0.22 10.58
C SER A 125 -4.10 0.14 11.26
N SER A 126 -4.13 0.21 12.60
CA SER A 126 -5.32 0.62 13.34
C SER A 126 -5.79 2.02 12.97
N PHE A 127 -4.86 2.98 12.87
CA PHE A 127 -5.18 4.34 12.47
C PHE A 127 -5.68 4.43 11.02
N VAL A 128 -5.00 3.80 10.06
CA VAL A 128 -5.42 3.75 8.65
C VAL A 128 -6.78 3.08 8.51
N HIS A 129 -7.03 1.98 9.23
CA HIS A 129 -8.32 1.28 9.27
C HIS A 129 -9.44 2.21 9.75
N SER A 130 -9.18 3.06 10.75
CA SER A 130 -10.16 4.04 11.23
C SER A 130 -10.48 5.11 10.19
N LEU A 131 -9.48 5.63 9.47
CA LEU A 131 -9.69 6.59 8.38
C LEU A 131 -10.46 5.96 7.21
N LEU A 132 -10.09 4.72 6.84
CA LEU A 132 -10.81 3.97 5.82
C LEU A 132 -12.28 3.81 6.19
N GLN A 133 -12.58 3.33 7.39
CA GLN A 133 -13.97 3.13 7.81
C GLN A 133 -14.77 4.44 7.81
N ALA A 134 -14.19 5.53 8.34
CA ALA A 134 -14.85 6.83 8.36
C ALA A 134 -15.21 7.34 6.96
N GLU A 135 -14.34 7.11 5.97
CA GLU A 135 -14.57 7.56 4.59
C GLU A 135 -15.46 6.60 3.81
N ILE A 136 -15.39 5.30 4.09
CA ILE A 136 -16.33 4.31 3.57
C ILE A 136 -17.76 4.67 3.99
N ASP A 137 -17.98 5.10 5.23
CA ASP A 137 -19.30 5.49 5.72
C ASP A 137 -19.86 6.73 4.99
N VAL A 138 -19.00 7.55 4.38
CA VAL A 138 -19.39 8.78 3.66
C VAL A 138 -19.61 8.53 2.17
N VAL A 139 -18.63 7.92 1.49
CA VAL A 139 -18.66 7.77 0.01
C VAL A 139 -18.84 6.33 -0.45
N GLY A 140 -18.83 5.35 0.44
CA GLY A 140 -18.86 3.92 0.11
C GLY A 140 -17.47 3.39 -0.31
N ALA A 141 -17.21 2.11 -0.03
CA ALA A 141 -15.88 1.53 -0.17
C ALA A 141 -15.29 1.59 -1.58
N LYS A 142 -16.12 1.44 -2.61
CA LYS A 142 -15.68 1.49 -4.02
C LYS A 142 -15.22 2.88 -4.48
N ASN A 143 -15.46 3.91 -3.68
CA ASN A 143 -15.03 5.29 -3.96
C ASN A 143 -13.85 5.74 -3.07
N VAL A 144 -13.26 4.83 -2.30
CA VAL A 144 -12.08 5.11 -1.46
C VAL A 144 -10.82 4.51 -2.10
N VAL A 145 -9.74 5.28 -2.12
CA VAL A 145 -8.41 4.84 -2.59
C VAL A 145 -7.40 5.03 -1.48
N LEU A 146 -6.66 3.97 -1.17
CA LEU A 146 -5.51 4.04 -0.26
C LEU A 146 -4.21 4.13 -1.07
N MET A 147 -3.39 5.12 -0.76
CA MET A 147 -2.13 5.37 -1.45
C MET A 147 -0.97 5.50 -0.49
N GLY A 148 0.25 5.24 -0.96
CA GLY A 148 1.43 5.58 -0.20
C GLY A 148 2.71 5.71 -1.02
N LEU A 149 3.65 6.52 -0.52
CA LEU A 149 5.02 6.66 -1.04
C LEU A 149 6.02 6.06 -0.04
N SER A 150 7.00 5.29 -0.53
CA SER A 150 8.13 4.79 0.28
C SER A 150 7.64 4.02 1.52
N GLN A 151 7.99 4.45 2.73
CA GLN A 151 7.48 3.82 3.95
C GLN A 151 5.94 3.90 4.06
N GLY A 152 5.32 4.95 3.52
CA GLY A 152 3.87 5.04 3.44
C GLY A 152 3.27 3.99 2.51
N CYS A 153 3.96 3.61 1.42
CA CYS A 153 3.56 2.51 0.55
C CYS A 153 3.60 1.18 1.31
N ALA A 154 4.71 0.90 2.00
CA ALA A 154 4.85 -0.29 2.83
C ALA A 154 3.73 -0.35 3.90
N ALA A 155 3.48 0.74 4.61
CA ALA A 155 2.41 0.84 5.59
C ALA A 155 1.01 0.63 4.99
N ALA A 156 0.74 1.18 3.81
CA ALA A 156 -0.52 0.99 3.10
C ALA A 156 -0.75 -0.50 2.75
N ILE A 157 0.26 -1.16 2.18
CA ILE A 157 0.17 -2.59 1.84
C ILE A 157 -0.06 -3.44 3.10
N MET A 158 0.66 -3.19 4.19
CA MET A 158 0.48 -3.90 5.45
C MET A 158 -0.91 -3.67 6.06
N SER A 159 -1.43 -2.44 5.95
CA SER A 159 -2.79 -2.10 6.38
C SER A 159 -3.83 -2.86 5.55
N LEU A 160 -3.63 -3.02 4.23
CA LEU A 160 -4.56 -3.75 3.37
C LEU A 160 -4.50 -5.28 3.59
N LEU A 161 -3.32 -5.84 3.81
CA LEU A 161 -3.15 -7.26 4.16
C LEU A 161 -3.87 -7.62 5.46
N THR A 162 -3.99 -6.67 6.39
CA THR A 162 -4.67 -6.87 7.67
C THR A 162 -6.10 -6.34 7.69
N TRP A 163 -6.55 -5.64 6.66
CA TRP A 163 -7.90 -5.08 6.54
C TRP A 163 -8.99 -6.15 6.61
N GLN A 164 -10.10 -5.81 7.28
CA GLN A 164 -11.24 -6.73 7.51
C GLN A 164 -12.58 -6.13 7.09
N GLY A 165 -12.60 -4.90 6.55
CA GLY A 165 -13.80 -4.24 6.05
C GLY A 165 -14.08 -4.54 4.58
N GLU A 166 -14.79 -3.65 3.91
CA GLU A 166 -15.15 -3.82 2.51
C GLU A 166 -13.96 -3.58 1.56
N PRO A 167 -13.89 -4.26 0.40
CA PRO A 167 -12.85 -4.01 -0.59
C PRO A 167 -12.97 -2.62 -1.19
N LEU A 168 -11.89 -1.85 -1.10
CA LEU A 168 -11.77 -0.49 -1.60
C LEU A 168 -11.88 -0.41 -3.13
N GLY A 169 -11.95 0.83 -3.65
CA GLY A 169 -11.96 1.11 -5.08
C GLY A 169 -10.62 0.79 -5.75
N ALA A 170 -9.52 1.22 -5.12
CA ALA A 170 -8.17 0.87 -5.58
C ALA A 170 -7.12 1.06 -4.47
N ALA A 171 -5.92 0.53 -4.72
CA ALA A 171 -4.71 0.81 -3.96
C ALA A 171 -3.59 1.31 -4.89
N VAL A 172 -2.78 2.27 -4.41
CA VAL A 172 -1.65 2.80 -5.18
C VAL A 172 -0.40 2.85 -4.32
N GLY A 173 0.67 2.20 -4.77
CA GLY A 173 1.98 2.23 -4.14
C GLY A 173 3.02 2.91 -5.02
N MET A 174 3.85 3.77 -4.42
CA MET A 174 4.97 4.43 -5.09
C MET A 174 6.26 4.17 -4.33
N CYS A 175 7.30 3.70 -5.01
CA CYS A 175 8.64 3.48 -4.47
C CYS A 175 8.67 2.67 -3.15
N GLY A 176 7.83 1.64 -3.03
CA GLY A 176 7.61 0.89 -1.78
C GLY A 176 8.33 -0.45 -1.71
N TRP A 177 8.22 -1.10 -0.54
CA TRP A 177 8.63 -2.47 -0.31
C TRP A 177 7.60 -3.18 0.58
N LEU A 178 7.78 -4.48 0.78
CA LEU A 178 6.90 -5.29 1.62
C LEU A 178 7.62 -5.76 2.90
N PRO A 179 7.25 -5.23 4.08
CA PRO A 179 7.68 -5.77 5.37
C PRO A 179 7.29 -7.25 5.55
N PHE A 180 8.12 -8.03 6.25
CA PHE A 180 7.89 -9.45 6.57
C PHE A 180 7.69 -10.37 5.37
N ARG A 181 8.09 -9.95 4.16
CA ARG A 181 7.82 -10.71 2.91
C ARG A 181 8.23 -12.17 3.00
N LYS A 182 9.44 -12.47 3.50
CA LYS A 182 9.93 -13.86 3.60
C LYS A 182 9.12 -14.66 4.61
N GLN A 183 8.89 -14.11 5.80
CA GLN A 183 8.07 -14.77 6.81
C GLN A 183 6.65 -15.04 6.30
N MET A 184 6.05 -14.09 5.58
CA MET A 184 4.73 -14.29 4.98
C MET A 184 4.74 -15.36 3.89
N LEU A 185 5.79 -15.47 3.06
CA LEU A 185 5.92 -16.57 2.10
C LEU A 185 5.98 -17.93 2.81
N ASP A 186 6.85 -18.05 3.83
CA ASP A 186 7.01 -19.29 4.59
C ASP A 186 5.68 -19.71 5.23
N ARG A 187 4.96 -18.77 5.87
CA ARG A 187 3.64 -19.02 6.48
C ARG A 187 2.53 -19.32 5.47
N GLY A 188 2.67 -18.80 4.25
CA GLY A 188 1.74 -19.05 3.15
C GLY A 188 1.90 -20.44 2.57
N ASP A 189 3.14 -20.93 2.50
CA ASP A 189 3.51 -22.22 1.90
C ASP A 189 3.51 -23.39 2.90
N ASP A 190 3.29 -23.13 4.19
CA ASP A 190 2.98 -24.14 5.21
C ASP A 190 1.65 -24.86 4.84
N GLU A 191 1.73 -25.87 3.98
CA GLU A 191 0.68 -26.87 3.79
C GLU A 191 0.68 -27.83 4.99
N VAL A 192 -0.52 -28.04 5.54
CA VAL A 192 -0.84 -29.29 6.23
C VAL A 192 -0.70 -30.37 5.16
N GLU A 193 0.05 -31.44 5.43
CA GLU A 193 0.12 -32.63 4.59
C GLU A 193 -1.30 -33.12 4.27
N ASP A 194 -1.82 -32.77 3.10
CA ASP A 194 -3.08 -33.33 2.60
C ASP A 194 -2.82 -34.80 2.22
N ASN A 195 -3.04 -35.69 3.19
CA ASN A 195 -3.43 -37.06 2.92
C ASN A 195 -4.83 -37.06 2.31
N ASP A 196 -4.95 -36.81 1.00
CA ASP A 196 -6.09 -37.33 0.25
C ASP A 196 -5.72 -37.64 -1.20
N GLY A 197 -5.60 -38.94 -1.48
CA GLY A 197 -5.55 -39.44 -2.84
C GLY A 197 -6.97 -39.50 -3.40
N GLY A 198 -7.27 -38.75 -4.45
CA GLY A 198 -8.62 -38.77 -5.01
C GLY A 198 -8.83 -38.04 -6.33
N GLN A 199 -8.69 -38.80 -7.42
CA GLN A 199 -9.39 -38.69 -8.72
C GLN A 199 -9.11 -37.51 -9.67
N VAL A 200 -8.49 -37.89 -10.79
CA VAL A 200 -8.44 -37.18 -12.07
C VAL A 200 -9.87 -37.07 -12.64
N GLY A 201 -10.35 -35.84 -12.86
CA GLY A 201 -11.55 -35.52 -13.62
C GLY A 201 -11.19 -34.71 -14.87
N ASP A 202 -11.79 -35.07 -16.00
CA ASP A 202 -11.54 -34.57 -17.36
C ASP A 202 -11.68 -33.04 -17.53
N PRO A 203 -10.99 -32.44 -18.53
CA PRO A 203 -11.10 -31.03 -18.85
C PRO A 203 -12.24 -30.79 -19.84
N GLU A 204 -13.27 -30.04 -19.45
CA GLU A 204 -14.14 -29.36 -20.42
C GLU A 204 -13.97 -27.85 -20.33
N SER A 205 -13.93 -27.28 -21.53
CA SER A 205 -13.62 -25.90 -21.90
C SER A 205 -14.62 -24.88 -21.36
N ASP A 206 -14.11 -23.71 -20.99
CA ASP A 206 -14.87 -22.46 -21.19
C ASP A 206 -13.95 -21.36 -21.75
N ASN A 207 -14.32 -20.87 -22.92
CA ASN A 207 -13.68 -19.78 -23.64
C ASN A 207 -14.47 -18.50 -23.32
N GLY A 208 -13.95 -17.72 -22.37
CA GLY A 208 -14.34 -16.34 -22.14
C GLY A 208 -13.13 -15.58 -21.64
N ALA A 209 -12.56 -14.72 -22.47
CA ALA A 209 -11.46 -13.84 -22.09
C ALA A 209 -11.99 -12.75 -21.13
N ASP A 210 -12.14 -13.12 -19.86
CA ASP A 210 -12.21 -12.15 -18.76
C ASP A 210 -10.79 -11.60 -18.58
N VAL A 211 -10.61 -10.29 -18.72
CA VAL A 211 -9.28 -9.65 -18.77
C VAL A 211 -8.59 -9.66 -17.40
N ASN A 212 -9.25 -10.16 -16.35
CA ASN A 212 -8.63 -10.43 -15.06
C ASN A 212 -9.11 -11.77 -14.46
N PRO A 213 -8.24 -12.79 -14.34
CA PRO A 213 -8.62 -14.05 -13.71
C PRO A 213 -8.89 -13.84 -12.22
N LYS A 214 -10.07 -14.26 -11.75
CA LYS A 214 -10.39 -14.30 -10.31
C LYS A 214 -9.37 -15.17 -9.58
N PRO A 215 -8.98 -14.82 -8.34
CA PRO A 215 -8.02 -15.62 -7.57
C PRO A 215 -8.54 -17.04 -7.38
N SER A 216 -7.64 -18.00 -7.54
CA SER A 216 -7.92 -19.42 -7.33
C SER A 216 -8.17 -19.73 -5.84
N LYS A 217 -8.81 -20.88 -5.57
CA LYS A 217 -9.05 -21.33 -4.19
C LYS A 217 -7.73 -21.48 -3.39
N PRO A 218 -6.63 -22.04 -3.94
CA PRO A 218 -5.35 -22.12 -3.23
C PRO A 218 -4.75 -20.75 -2.87
N GLU A 219 -4.79 -19.79 -3.80
CA GLU A 219 -4.29 -18.41 -3.55
C GLU A 219 -5.08 -17.73 -2.42
N THR A 220 -6.40 -17.89 -2.42
CA THR A 220 -7.27 -17.40 -1.35
C THR A 220 -6.92 -18.02 0.00
N ALA A 221 -6.75 -19.34 0.07
CA ALA A 221 -6.40 -20.03 1.31
C ALA A 221 -5.02 -19.59 1.83
N LYS A 222 -4.04 -19.42 0.93
CA LYS A 222 -2.70 -18.91 1.23
C LYS A 222 -2.76 -17.53 1.86
N LEU A 223 -3.46 -16.59 1.24
CA LEU A 223 -3.56 -15.23 1.76
C LEU A 223 -4.30 -15.17 3.10
N VAL A 224 -5.32 -16.01 3.31
CA VAL A 224 -6.01 -16.09 4.60
C VAL A 224 -5.08 -16.54 5.72
N ARG A 225 -4.18 -17.51 5.48
CA ARG A 225 -3.15 -17.93 6.45
C ARG A 225 -2.19 -16.79 6.76
N ILE A 226 -1.67 -16.14 5.73
CA ILE A 226 -0.75 -15.00 5.83
C ILE A 226 -1.38 -13.87 6.63
N ALA A 227 -2.58 -13.44 6.25
CA ALA A 227 -3.28 -12.35 6.93
C ALA A 227 -3.64 -12.71 8.37
N SER A 228 -3.97 -13.97 8.66
CA SER A 228 -4.24 -14.44 10.03
C SER A 228 -2.99 -14.38 10.90
N TRP A 229 -1.85 -14.85 10.37
CA TRP A 229 -0.57 -14.74 11.07
C TRP A 229 -0.19 -13.27 11.29
N LEU A 230 -0.26 -12.44 10.25
CA LEU A 230 0.13 -11.04 10.34
C LEU A 230 -0.75 -10.25 11.31
N ARG A 231 -2.07 -10.47 11.30
CA ARG A 231 -2.98 -9.87 12.29
C ARG A 231 -2.61 -10.27 13.71
N ASN A 232 -2.21 -11.52 13.93
CA ASN A 232 -1.76 -11.99 15.24
C ASN A 232 -0.46 -11.30 15.68
N GLU A 233 0.54 -11.19 14.81
CA GLU A 233 1.80 -10.47 15.11
C GLU A 233 1.53 -9.00 15.46
N LEU A 234 0.63 -8.35 14.71
CA LEU A 234 0.28 -6.94 14.94
C LEU A 234 -0.78 -6.73 16.04
N GLY A 235 -1.23 -7.79 16.72
CA GLY A 235 -2.27 -7.69 17.75
C GLY A 235 -3.63 -7.19 17.24
N ILE A 236 -3.91 -7.28 15.94
CA ILE A 236 -5.16 -6.85 15.32
C ILE A 236 -6.23 -7.91 15.55
N THR A 237 -7.18 -7.60 16.42
CA THR A 237 -8.32 -8.49 16.72
C THR A 237 -9.45 -8.30 15.70
N GLY A 238 -10.20 -9.37 15.42
CA GLY A 238 -11.38 -9.31 14.58
C GLY A 238 -11.97 -10.69 14.31
N ALA A 239 -13.06 -10.74 13.54
CA ALA A 239 -13.68 -12.01 13.19
C ALA A 239 -12.75 -12.80 12.27
N LYS A 240 -12.67 -14.13 12.47
CA LYS A 240 -11.99 -15.00 11.52
C LYS A 240 -12.71 -14.90 10.17
N SER A 241 -12.07 -14.27 9.20
CA SER A 241 -12.58 -14.14 7.84
C SER A 241 -12.01 -15.24 6.96
N THR A 242 -12.85 -15.82 6.10
CA THR A 242 -12.45 -16.78 5.07
C THR A 242 -11.96 -16.10 3.79
N ALA A 243 -11.91 -14.77 3.77
CA ALA A 243 -11.44 -13.97 2.65
C ALA A 243 -10.65 -12.75 3.14
N VAL A 244 -9.71 -12.27 2.32
CA VAL A 244 -8.99 -11.03 2.58
C VAL A 244 -9.44 -10.01 1.53
N PRO A 245 -10.07 -8.89 1.92
CA PRO A 245 -10.62 -7.91 0.99
C PRO A 245 -9.62 -7.43 -0.06
N PHE A 246 -8.33 -7.40 0.29
CA PHE A 246 -7.26 -6.94 -0.59
C PHE A 246 -7.17 -7.68 -1.93
N GLN A 247 -7.56 -8.96 -2.01
CA GLN A 247 -7.61 -9.69 -3.30
C GLN A 247 -8.58 -9.09 -4.32
N GLN A 248 -9.54 -8.29 -3.86
CA GLN A 248 -10.56 -7.66 -4.70
C GLN A 248 -10.29 -6.17 -4.93
N ILE A 249 -9.11 -5.67 -4.53
CA ILE A 249 -8.73 -4.26 -4.68
C ILE A 249 -7.70 -4.17 -5.81
N PRO A 250 -8.07 -3.59 -6.97
CA PRO A 250 -7.12 -3.30 -8.03
C PRO A 250 -5.95 -2.48 -7.49
N THR A 251 -4.73 -2.90 -7.79
CA THR A 251 -3.52 -2.31 -7.21
C THR A 251 -2.55 -1.86 -8.29
N PHE A 252 -2.13 -0.59 -8.23
CA PHE A 252 -1.04 -0.05 -9.05
C PHE A 252 0.20 0.16 -8.19
N LEU A 253 1.35 -0.30 -8.67
CA LEU A 253 2.65 -0.08 -8.06
C LEU A 253 3.60 0.56 -9.07
N GLY A 254 4.17 1.72 -8.73
CA GLY A 254 5.18 2.41 -9.54
C GLY A 254 6.51 2.52 -8.82
N HIS A 255 7.62 2.32 -9.52
CA HIS A 255 8.96 2.41 -8.91
C HIS A 255 10.00 3.01 -9.85
N GLY A 256 10.87 3.87 -9.31
CA GLY A 256 12.03 4.38 -10.03
C GLY A 256 13.13 3.33 -10.19
N VAL A 257 13.65 3.14 -11.39
CA VAL A 257 14.73 2.16 -11.64
C VAL A 257 16.03 2.57 -10.94
N ASP A 258 16.27 3.87 -10.80
CA ASP A 258 17.49 4.44 -10.26
C ASP A 258 17.37 4.74 -8.75
N ASP A 259 16.29 4.28 -8.11
CA ASP A 259 16.02 4.45 -6.68
C ASP A 259 17.11 3.78 -5.82
N ALA A 260 17.97 4.62 -5.22
CA ALA A 260 19.04 4.16 -4.35
C ALA A 260 18.61 3.96 -2.88
N THR A 261 17.41 4.42 -2.51
CA THR A 261 16.90 4.37 -1.12
C THR A 261 16.09 3.10 -0.89
N VAL A 262 15.07 2.88 -1.71
CA VAL A 262 14.31 1.64 -1.78
C VAL A 262 14.61 1.03 -3.15
N ARG A 263 15.66 0.20 -3.22
CA ARG A 263 16.07 -0.43 -4.48
C ARG A 263 14.87 -1.01 -5.22
N CYS A 264 14.72 -0.71 -6.52
CA CYS A 264 13.57 -1.14 -7.33
C CYS A 264 13.28 -2.66 -7.24
N GLU A 265 14.33 -3.46 -7.03
CA GLU A 265 14.22 -4.89 -6.73
C GLU A 265 13.25 -5.20 -5.57
N LEU A 266 13.26 -4.42 -4.50
CA LEU A 266 12.34 -4.60 -3.37
C LEU A 266 10.89 -4.35 -3.76
N GLY A 267 10.63 -3.37 -4.63
CA GLY A 267 9.32 -3.09 -5.21
C GLY A 267 8.84 -4.23 -6.11
N ARG A 268 9.71 -4.76 -6.97
CA ARG A 268 9.41 -5.95 -7.79
C ARG A 268 9.03 -7.15 -6.93
N LEU A 269 9.82 -7.42 -5.88
CA LEU A 269 9.58 -8.54 -4.97
C LEU A 269 8.26 -8.38 -4.20
N ALA A 270 7.88 -7.15 -3.85
CA ALA A 270 6.57 -6.86 -3.27
C ALA A 270 5.44 -7.13 -4.27
N SER A 271 5.56 -6.66 -5.52
CA SER A 271 4.55 -6.94 -6.55
C SER A 271 4.40 -8.43 -6.85
N GLN A 272 5.51 -9.15 -6.97
CA GLN A 272 5.51 -10.60 -7.21
C GLN A 272 4.83 -11.35 -6.06
N PHE A 273 5.06 -10.93 -4.82
CA PHE A 273 4.35 -11.48 -3.67
C PHE A 273 2.84 -11.25 -3.78
N LEU A 274 2.41 -10.02 -4.09
CA LEU A 274 0.98 -9.69 -4.20
C LEU A 274 0.28 -10.51 -5.29
N GLN A 275 0.91 -10.64 -6.46
CA GLN A 275 0.41 -11.50 -7.54
C GLN A 275 0.35 -12.97 -7.11
N HIS A 276 1.39 -13.45 -6.40
CA HIS A 276 1.46 -14.83 -5.90
C HIS A 276 0.35 -15.17 -4.90
N VAL A 277 -0.20 -14.18 -4.19
CA VAL A 277 -1.33 -14.36 -3.27
C VAL A 277 -2.67 -13.95 -3.89
N GLY A 278 -2.74 -13.78 -5.22
CA GLY A 278 -3.97 -13.53 -5.96
C GLY A 278 -4.49 -12.09 -5.86
N VAL A 279 -3.65 -11.11 -5.55
CA VAL A 279 -3.98 -9.69 -5.68
C VAL A 279 -3.69 -9.23 -7.12
N ASP A 280 -4.64 -8.54 -7.74
CA ASP A 280 -4.45 -7.88 -9.04
C ASP A 280 -3.54 -6.66 -8.89
N ALA A 281 -2.23 -6.92 -8.93
CA ALA A 281 -1.18 -5.91 -8.80
C ALA A 281 -0.45 -5.70 -10.13
N ARG A 282 -0.57 -4.49 -10.68
CA ARG A 282 0.23 -4.00 -11.81
C ARG A 282 1.49 -3.32 -11.29
N PHE A 283 2.64 -3.64 -11.87
CA PHE A 283 3.93 -3.01 -11.53
C PHE A 283 4.55 -2.32 -12.73
N ASN A 284 4.81 -1.02 -12.61
CA ASN A 284 5.47 -0.20 -13.62
C ASN A 284 6.81 0.31 -13.10
N GLU A 285 7.82 0.27 -13.96
CA GLU A 285 9.15 0.80 -13.70
C GLU A 285 9.43 2.05 -14.53
N TYR A 286 10.14 3.00 -13.94
CA TYR A 286 10.44 4.28 -14.57
C TYR A 286 11.96 4.49 -14.62
N GLU A 287 12.55 4.33 -15.81
CA GLU A 287 13.97 4.62 -16.07
C GLU A 287 14.29 6.10 -15.80
N GLY A 288 15.46 6.38 -15.21
CA GLY A 288 15.87 7.76 -14.89
C GLY A 288 15.20 8.36 -13.64
N LEU A 289 14.31 7.62 -12.99
CA LEU A 289 13.61 8.06 -11.78
C LEU A 289 14.29 7.47 -10.53
N ASP A 290 14.68 8.36 -9.62
CA ASP A 290 15.20 8.04 -8.27
C ASP A 290 14.03 7.78 -7.28
N HIS A 291 14.25 7.93 -5.98
CA HIS A 291 13.29 7.69 -4.89
C HIS A 291 12.13 8.70 -4.82
N TRP A 292 11.34 8.82 -5.88
CA TRP A 292 10.19 9.72 -5.98
C TRP A 292 9.17 9.25 -7.02
N PHE A 293 8.05 9.96 -7.15
CA PHE A 293 7.15 9.81 -8.30
C PHE A 293 7.54 10.76 -9.43
N SER A 294 7.20 10.42 -10.68
CA SER A 294 7.38 11.29 -11.84
C SER A 294 6.04 11.64 -12.46
N GLY A 295 6.01 12.66 -13.32
CA GLY A 295 4.82 12.96 -14.14
C GLY A 295 4.36 11.78 -15.00
N ASN A 296 5.28 10.90 -15.45
CA ASN A 296 4.94 9.66 -16.15
C ASN A 296 4.26 8.64 -15.22
N MET A 297 4.77 8.50 -13.98
CA MET A 297 4.16 7.62 -12.99
C MET A 297 2.76 8.08 -12.60
N LEU A 298 2.58 9.38 -12.34
CA LEU A 298 1.26 9.93 -12.01
C LEU A 298 0.29 9.83 -13.18
N ARG A 299 0.76 10.00 -14.42
CA ARG A 299 -0.06 9.76 -15.61
C ARG A 299 -0.56 8.32 -15.64
N ASP A 300 0.33 7.34 -15.51
CA ASP A 300 -0.05 5.94 -15.61
C ASP A 300 -0.96 5.51 -14.44
N MET A 301 -0.77 6.09 -13.26
CA MET A 301 -1.67 5.95 -12.12
C MET A 301 -3.07 6.48 -12.44
N ILE A 302 -3.17 7.65 -13.08
CA ILE A 302 -4.47 8.24 -13.46
C ILE A 302 -5.15 7.39 -14.53
N LEU A 303 -4.42 6.94 -15.54
CA LEU A 303 -4.95 6.02 -16.56
C LEU A 303 -5.42 4.71 -15.95
N PHE A 304 -4.68 4.19 -14.97
CA PHE A 304 -5.11 3.02 -14.20
C PHE A 304 -6.43 3.28 -13.48
N LEU A 305 -6.57 4.39 -12.75
CA LEU A 305 -7.82 4.74 -12.07
C LEU A 305 -8.97 5.00 -13.05
N ASP A 306 -8.72 5.64 -14.19
CA ASP A 306 -9.74 5.90 -15.24
C ASP A 306 -10.30 4.60 -15.83
N SER A 307 -9.47 3.56 -15.89
CA SER A 307 -9.85 2.25 -16.41
C SER A 307 -10.78 1.46 -15.47
N LEU A 308 -10.91 1.88 -14.21
CA LEU A 308 -11.76 1.22 -13.22
C LEU A 308 -13.20 1.76 -13.30
N GLU A 309 -14.18 0.90 -13.07
CA GLU A 309 -15.59 1.30 -13.05
C GLU A 309 -15.87 2.33 -11.93
N GLY A 310 -16.66 3.37 -12.25
CA GLY A 310 -17.15 4.35 -11.27
C GLY A 310 -16.28 5.59 -11.08
N TRP A 311 -15.15 5.71 -11.80
CA TRP A 311 -14.26 6.86 -11.68
C TRP A 311 -14.61 7.95 -12.72
N GLU A 312 -15.06 9.12 -12.25
CA GLU A 312 -15.17 10.33 -13.08
C GLU A 312 -13.85 11.10 -13.02
N ILE A 313 -13.03 11.00 -14.07
CA ILE A 313 -11.78 11.76 -14.22
C ILE A 313 -11.95 12.90 -15.23
N ASN A 314 -11.45 14.09 -14.88
CA ASN A 314 -11.32 15.18 -15.84
C ASN A 314 -10.09 14.96 -16.72
N GLY A 315 -10.31 14.84 -18.02
CA GLY A 315 -9.29 14.76 -19.07
C GLY A 315 -9.88 15.11 -20.43
#